data_AF-A0A261FTK6-F1
#
_entry.id   AF-A0A261FTK6-F1
#
_cell.length_a   1.000
_cell.length_b   1.000
_cell.length_c   1.000
_cell.angle_alpha   90.00
_cell.angle_beta   90.00
_cell.angle_gamma   90.00
#
_symmetry.space_group_name_H-M   'P 1'
#
loop_
_entity.id
_entity.type
_entity.pdbx_description
1 polymer ?
#
loop_
_entity_poly.entity_id
_entity_poly.type
_entity_poly.pdbx_seq_one_letter_code
_entity_poly.pdbx_strand_id
1 'polypeptide(L)' 'MTVDEARRRAENLSLAVHSSEMEGGMVSSEFLRDAKDYVNGLIDEDGLVARTRARYGLTSV' A
#
# COMPACT_ATOMS: atom_id res chain seq x y z
N MET A 1 2.27 -4.24 -16.02
CA MET A 1 1.00 -4.24 -15.28
C MET A 1 -0.17 -4.18 -16.25
N THR A 2 -1.19 -5.02 -16.07
CA THR A 2 -2.44 -4.98 -16.87
C THR A 2 -3.51 -4.16 -16.17
N VAL A 3 -4.58 -3.78 -16.88
CA VAL A 3 -5.74 -3.08 -16.28
C VAL A 3 -6.41 -3.95 -15.21
N ASP A 4 -6.54 -5.25 -15.45
CA ASP A 4 -7.10 -6.19 -14.47
C ASP A 4 -6.24 -6.31 -13.21
N GLU A 5 -4.91 -6.24 -13.35
CA GLU A 5 -4.00 -6.25 -12.22
C GLU A 5 -4.11 -4.97 -11.39
N ALA A 6 -4.15 -3.80 -12.03
CA ALA A 6 -4.37 -2.52 -11.35
C ALA A 6 -5.70 -2.51 -10.58
N ARG A 7 -6.77 -3.03 -11.20
CA ARG A 7 -8.09 -3.16 -10.57
C ARG A 7 -8.03 -4.07 -9.33
N ARG A 8 -7.42 -5.26 -9.46
CA ARG A 8 -7.25 -6.18 -8.33
C ARG A 8 -6.46 -5.54 -7.19
N ARG A 9 -5.39 -4.80 -7.50
CA ARG A 9 -4.59 -4.08 -6.51
C ARG A 9 -5.39 -3.00 -5.79
N ALA A 10 -6.21 -2.24 -6.52
CA ALA A 10 -7.08 -1.22 -5.95
C ALA A 10 -8.17 -1.81 -5.03
N GLU A 11 -8.82 -2.89 -5.47
CA GLU A 11 -9.82 -3.62 -4.68
C GLU A 11 -9.21 -4.15 -3.37
N ASN A 12 -8.06 -4.81 -3.43
CA ASN A 12 -7.35 -5.31 -2.24
C ASN A 12 -6.93 -4.18 -1.29
N LEU A 13 -6.44 -3.05 -1.82
CA LEU A 13 -6.08 -1.89 -1.02
C LEU A 13 -7.30 -1.32 -0.28
N SER A 14 -8.43 -1.18 -0.96
CA SER A 14 -9.68 -0.71 -0.34
C SER A 14 -10.14 -1.62 0.79
N LEU A 15 -10.05 -2.94 0.61
CA LEU A 15 -10.40 -3.91 1.66
C LEU A 15 -9.46 -3.82 2.87
N ALA A 16 -8.16 -3.67 2.64
CA ALA A 16 -7.18 -3.54 3.71
C ALA A 16 -7.37 -2.24 4.52
N VAL A 17 -7.60 -1.11 3.85
CA VAL A 17 -7.89 0.17 4.51
C VAL A 17 -9.17 0.07 5.32
N HIS A 18 -10.24 -0.48 4.73
CA HIS A 18 -11.52 -0.62 5.44
C HIS A 18 -11.43 -1.56 6.64
N SER A 19 -10.66 -2.66 6.54
CA SER A 19 -10.38 -3.54 7.66
C SER A 19 -9.69 -2.80 8.81
N SER A 20 -8.68 -1.97 8.50
CA SER A 20 -8.00 -1.16 9.50
C SER A 20 -8.95 -0.15 10.16
N GLU A 21 -9.86 0.47 9.40
CA GLU A 21 -10.84 1.43 9.93
C GLU A 21 -11.84 0.76 10.88
N MET A 22 -12.32 -0.45 10.56
CA MET A 22 -13.21 -1.22 11.42
C MET A 22 -12.57 -1.55 12.78
N GLU A 23 -11.25 -1.67 12.82
CA GLU A 23 -10.46 -1.89 14.04
C GLU A 23 -10.10 -0.58 14.77
N GLY A 24 -10.59 0.56 14.29
CA GLY A 24 -10.29 1.90 14.84
C GLY A 24 -8.91 2.44 14.44
N GLY A 25 -8.23 1.76 13.50
CA GLY A 25 -6.97 2.22 12.92
C GLY A 25 -7.17 3.34 11.89
N MET A 26 -6.09 4.07 11.61
CA MET A 26 -6.05 5.06 10.54
C MET A 26 -4.82 4.87 9.68
N VAL A 27 -5.02 4.94 8.36
CA VAL A 27 -3.94 4.84 7.37
C VAL A 27 -3.41 6.24 7.08
N SER A 28 -2.09 6.39 7.08
CA SER A 28 -1.45 7.70 6.84
C SER A 28 -1.61 8.15 5.39
N SER A 29 -1.67 9.47 5.17
CA SER A 29 -1.72 10.05 3.83
C SER A 29 -0.49 9.66 3.00
N GLU A 30 0.63 9.47 3.68
CA GLU A 30 1.89 9.06 3.10
C GLU A 30 1.85 7.62 2.58
N PHE A 31 1.26 6.70 3.35
CA PHE A 31 1.06 5.33 2.89
C PHE A 31 0.13 5.30 1.67
N LEU A 32 -0.94 6.09 1.67
CA LEU A 32 -1.86 6.16 0.53
C LEU A 32 -1.17 6.66 -0.76
N ARG A 33 -0.17 7.53 -0.63
CA ARG A 33 0.66 7.96 -1.78
C ARG A 33 1.48 6.78 -2.33
N ASP A 34 2.16 6.03 -1.47
CA ASP A 34 2.92 4.84 -1.91
C ASP A 34 2.00 3.74 -2.46
N ALA A 35 0.83 3.55 -1.85
CA ALA A 35 -0.15 2.57 -2.29
C ALA A 35 -0.74 2.93 -3.68
N LYS A 36 -0.85 4.21 -4.00
CA LYS A 36 -1.21 4.67 -5.35
C LYS A 36 -0.14 4.30 -6.37
N ASP A 37 1.14 4.45 -6.03
CA ASP A 37 2.25 4.01 -6.90
C ASP A 37 2.21 2.49 -7.11
N TYR A 38 1.87 1.72 -6.06
CA TYR A 38 1.69 0.27 -6.15
C TYR A 38 0.52 -0.14 -7.05
N VAL A 39 -0.64 0.51 -6.89
CA VAL A 39 -1.83 0.28 -7.74
C VAL A 39 -1.55 0.65 -9.21
N ASN A 40 -0.75 1.69 -9.44
CA ASN A 40 -0.33 2.11 -10.78
C ASN A 40 0.87 1.30 -11.33
N GLY A 41 1.37 0.32 -10.58
CA GLY A 41 2.46 -0.56 -11.02
C GLY A 41 3.81 0.15 -11.15
N LEU A 42 3.96 1.32 -10.52
CA LEU A 42 5.24 2.03 -10.42
C LEU A 42 6.16 1.37 -9.39
N ILE A 43 5.58 0.69 -8.40
CA ILE A 43 6.27 -0.19 -7.46
C ILE A 43 5.51 -1.52 -7.33
N ASP A 44 6.23 -2.56 -6.94
CA ASP A 44 5.69 -3.86 -6.56
C ASP A 44 5.42 -3.92 -5.04
N GLU A 45 5.01 -5.10 -4.57
CA GLU A 45 4.71 -5.38 -3.18
C GLU A 45 5.94 -5.12 -2.28
N ASP A 46 7.13 -5.55 -2.72
CA ASP A 46 8.38 -5.35 -2.02
C ASP A 46 8.75 -3.86 -1.94
N GLY A 47 8.53 -3.10 -3.01
CA GLY A 47 8.72 -1.65 -3.04
C GLY A 47 7.80 -0.92 -2.07
N LEU A 48 6.53 -1.33 -1.96
CA LEU A 48 5.59 -0.76 -0.98
C LEU A 48 6.06 -1.04 0.45
N VAL A 49 6.44 -2.28 0.75
CA VAL A 49 6.97 -2.68 2.07
C VAL A 49 8.26 -1.93 2.40
N ALA A 50 9.20 -1.83 1.46
CA ALA A 50 10.47 -1.13 1.66
C ALA A 50 10.26 0.35 2.00
N ARG A 51 9.36 1.05 1.28
CA ARG A 51 9.02 2.45 1.59
C ARG A 51 8.37 2.60 2.96
N THR A 52 7.42 1.72 3.31
CA THR A 52 6.82 1.70 4.65
C THR A 52 7.87 1.47 5.73
N ARG A 53 8.75 0.49 5.56
CA ARG A 53 9.83 0.20 6.52
C ARG A 53 10.79 1.36 6.67
N ALA A 54 11.26 1.95 5.56
CA ALA A 54 12.15 3.10 5.58
C ALA A 54 11.55 4.29 6.32
N ARG A 55 10.25 4.55 6.13
CA ARG A 55 9.50 5.61 6.84
C ARG A 55 9.54 5.45 8.36
N TYR A 56 9.59 4.23 8.87
CA TYR A 56 9.64 3.91 10.30
C TYR A 56 11.03 3.49 10.78
N GLY A 57 12.09 3.69 9.99
CA GLY A 57 13.47 3.34 10.36
C GLY A 57 13.77 1.84 10.41
N LEU A 58 12.94 1.01 9.77
CA LEU A 58 13.05 -0.46 9.76
C LEU A 58 13.90 -0.98 8.58
N THR A 59 15.00 -0.31 8.26
CA THR A 59 15.82 -0.60 7.06
C THR A 59 16.73 -1.82 7.18
N SER A 60 16.85 -2.44 8.36
CA SER A 60 17.57 -3.69 8.56
C SER A 60 16.61 -4.89 8.54
N VAL A 61 17.04 -5.99 7.91
CA VAL A 61 16.45 -7.34 8.00
C VAL A 61 17.58 -8.30 8.32
#